data_AF-A0AAV6BGH2-F1
#
_entry.id   AF-A0AAV6BGH2-F1
#
_cell.length_a   1.000
_cell.length_b   1.000
_cell.length_c   1.000
_cell.angle_alpha   90.00
_cell.angle_beta   90.00
_cell.angle_gamma   90.00
#
_symmetry.space_group_name_H-M   'P 1'
#
loop_
_entity.id
_entity.type
_entity.pdbx_description
1 polymer ?
#
loop_
_entity_poly.entity_id
_entity_poly.type
_entity_poly.pdbx_seq_one_letter_code
_entity_poly.pdbx_strand_id
1 'polypeptide(L)'
;DSRLSLLDSPSAFTRKVRAFAPKPGAYLDLARGGSLQILAASPGESAGGPAPGTVLALDRARGLETALDGGSVWLRWVRQSGRNEMSGFDYANGARLNPGSLFPVKDAGS
;
A
#
# COMPACT_ATOMS: atom_id res chain seq x y z
N ASP A 1 -12.07 2.41 -13.11
CA ASP A 1 -11.15 3.26 -12.33
C ASP A 1 -9.98 2.39 -11.83
N SER A 2 -8.75 2.92 -11.77
CA SER A 2 -7.55 2.17 -11.31
C SER A 2 -7.24 2.40 -9.83
N ARG A 3 -8.13 3.06 -9.09
CA ARG A 3 -8.08 3.19 -7.63
C ARG A 3 -8.15 1.82 -6.93
N LEU A 4 -7.26 1.64 -5.96
CA LEU A 4 -7.19 0.51 -5.04
C LEU A 4 -7.97 0.82 -3.76
N SER A 5 -8.40 -0.21 -3.05
CA SER A 5 -9.01 -0.09 -1.73
C SER A 5 -8.25 -0.94 -0.72
N LEU A 6 -8.13 -0.45 0.52
CA LEU A 6 -7.61 -1.26 1.62
C LEU A 6 -8.59 -2.35 2.07
N LEU A 7 -9.86 -2.25 1.64
CA LEU A 7 -10.88 -3.26 1.86
C LEU A 7 -10.85 -4.39 0.82
N ASP A 8 -9.95 -4.32 -0.17
CA ASP A 8 -9.73 -5.44 -1.07
C ASP A 8 -8.99 -6.56 -0.35
N SER A 9 -9.31 -7.82 -0.66
CA SER A 9 -8.47 -8.94 -0.24
C SER A 9 -7.06 -8.83 -0.85
N PRO A 10 -6.01 -9.43 -0.23
CA PRO A 10 -4.64 -9.39 -0.76
C PRO A 10 -4.52 -9.86 -2.22
N SER A 11 -5.30 -10.88 -2.58
CA SER A 11 -5.33 -11.41 -3.93
C SER A 11 -5.96 -10.44 -4.93
N ALA A 12 -7.07 -9.79 -4.56
CA ALA A 12 -7.75 -8.80 -5.39
C ALA A 12 -6.88 -7.55 -5.58
N PHE A 13 -6.32 -7.04 -4.49
CA PHE A 13 -5.43 -5.87 -4.50
C PHE A 13 -4.23 -6.10 -5.45
N THR A 14 -3.51 -7.20 -5.29
CA THR A 14 -2.32 -7.48 -6.11
C THR A 14 -2.67 -7.79 -7.58
N ARG A 15 -3.85 -8.37 -7.85
CA ARG A 15 -4.36 -8.53 -9.22
C ARG A 15 -4.61 -7.18 -9.89
N LYS A 16 -5.25 -6.23 -9.19
CA LYS A 16 -5.47 -4.87 -9.71
C LYS A 16 -4.15 -4.14 -10.00
N VAL A 17 -3.16 -4.25 -9.10
CA VAL A 17 -1.83 -3.67 -9.31
C VAL A 17 -1.20 -4.16 -10.63
N ARG A 18 -1.27 -5.47 -10.89
CA ARG A 18 -0.75 -6.06 -12.15
C ARG A 18 -1.57 -5.65 -13.37
N ALA A 19 -2.89 -5.63 -13.25
CA ALA A 19 -3.80 -5.35 -14.37
C ALA A 19 -3.70 -3.91 -14.90
N PHE A 20 -3.33 -2.95 -14.06
CA PHE A 20 -3.23 -1.54 -14.44
C PHE A 20 -1.80 -1.06 -14.72
N ALA A 21 -0.81 -1.95 -14.72
CA ALA A 21 0.58 -1.62 -15.03
C ALA A 21 0.83 -1.62 -16.55
N PRO A 22 1.72 -0.76 -17.09
CA PRO A 22 2.40 0.35 -16.41
C PRO A 22 1.55 1.64 -16.36
N LYS A 23 0.54 1.77 -17.23
CA LYS A 23 -0.39 2.91 -17.29
C LYS A 23 -1.85 2.43 -17.42
N PRO A 24 -2.81 3.07 -16.73
CA PRO A 24 -2.66 4.30 -15.93
C PRO A 24 -1.92 4.10 -14.59
N GLY A 25 -1.72 2.85 -14.16
CA GLY A 25 -1.17 2.52 -12.85
C GLY A 25 -2.26 2.43 -11.78
N ALA A 26 -2.13 1.45 -10.88
CA ALA A 26 -3.02 1.33 -9.74
C ALA A 26 -2.57 2.27 -8.62
N TYR A 27 -3.50 2.90 -7.89
CA TYR A 27 -3.13 3.90 -6.88
C TYR A 27 -4.05 3.90 -5.66
N LEU A 28 -3.55 4.43 -4.54
CA LEU A 28 -4.32 4.78 -3.35
C LEU A 28 -4.40 6.31 -3.22
N ASP A 29 -5.54 6.82 -2.77
CA ASP A 29 -5.68 8.25 -2.46
C ASP A 29 -5.06 8.56 -1.11
N LEU A 30 -4.18 9.56 -1.06
CA LEU A 30 -3.57 10.00 0.19
C LEU A 30 -4.52 10.92 0.97
N ALA A 31 -4.52 10.79 2.29
CA ALA A 31 -5.38 11.57 3.19
C ALA A 31 -5.11 13.09 3.09
N ARG A 32 -3.85 13.46 2.83
CA ARG A 32 -3.43 14.87 2.67
C ARG A 32 -3.48 15.37 1.22
N GLY A 33 -4.16 14.65 0.33
CA GLY A 33 -4.26 14.96 -1.09
C GLY A 33 -3.16 14.32 -1.95
N GLY A 34 -3.44 14.23 -3.24
CA GLY A 34 -2.63 13.46 -4.18
C GLY A 34 -2.86 11.95 -4.08
N SER A 35 -2.07 11.20 -4.83
CA SER A 35 -2.15 9.75 -4.90
C SER A 35 -0.78 9.10 -4.71
N LEU A 36 -0.81 7.87 -4.21
CA LEU A 36 0.33 6.97 -4.17
C LEU A 36 0.10 5.85 -5.17
N GLN A 37 0.82 5.89 -6.28
CA GLN A 37 0.79 4.82 -7.26
C GLN A 37 1.55 3.62 -6.71
N ILE A 38 0.95 2.43 -6.83
CA ILE A 38 1.53 1.16 -6.43
C ILE A 38 2.07 0.48 -7.69
N LEU A 39 3.40 0.42 -7.78
CA LEU A 39 4.10 -0.12 -8.96
C LEU A 39 4.30 -1.63 -8.85
N ALA A 40 4.54 -2.11 -7.63
CA ALA A 40 4.66 -3.53 -7.34
C ALA A 40 4.16 -3.85 -5.94
N ALA A 41 3.38 -4.92 -5.84
CA ALA A 41 2.86 -5.44 -4.58
C ALA A 41 2.85 -6.97 -4.56
N SER A 42 2.93 -7.55 -3.37
CA SER A 42 2.78 -9.00 -3.13
C SER A 42 1.90 -9.24 -1.90
N PRO A 43 1.12 -10.33 -1.85
CA PRO A 43 0.34 -10.65 -0.66
C PRO A 43 1.28 -10.85 0.54
N GLY A 44 0.85 -10.41 1.72
CA GLY A 44 1.47 -10.77 2.98
C GLY A 44 0.89 -12.06 3.55
N GLU A 45 1.47 -12.52 4.66
CA GLU A 45 1.10 -13.79 5.31
C GLU A 45 0.17 -13.59 6.51
N SER A 46 -0.04 -12.34 6.94
CA SER A 46 -0.97 -12.05 8.04
C SER A 46 -2.40 -12.45 7.63
N ALA A 47 -3.04 -13.27 8.46
CA ALA A 47 -4.39 -13.81 8.25
C ALA A 47 -5.52 -12.84 8.67
N GLY A 48 -5.20 -11.54 8.80
CA GLY A 48 -6.09 -10.53 9.35
C GLY A 48 -5.89 -10.29 10.84
N GLY A 49 -6.58 -9.28 11.38
CA GLY A 49 -6.53 -8.90 12.79
C GLY A 49 -6.49 -7.38 12.96
N PRO A 50 -5.40 -6.70 12.57
CA PRO A 50 -5.32 -5.25 12.61
C PRO A 50 -6.25 -4.58 11.60
N ALA A 51 -6.72 -3.37 11.91
CA ALA A 51 -7.63 -2.62 11.04
C ALA A 51 -6.98 -2.33 9.67
N PRO A 52 -7.74 -2.34 8.56
CA PRO A 52 -7.22 -2.00 7.24
C PRO A 52 -6.45 -0.67 7.23
N GLY A 53 -5.26 -0.69 6.63
CA GLY A 53 -4.33 0.45 6.62
C GLY A 53 -3.36 0.50 7.80
N THR A 54 -3.45 -0.41 8.76
CA THR A 54 -2.42 -0.53 9.81
C THR A 54 -1.11 -1.02 9.20
N VAL A 55 -0.01 -0.30 9.41
CA VAL A 55 1.34 -0.75 9.04
C VAL A 55 1.73 -1.90 9.95
N LEU A 56 2.03 -3.06 9.37
CA LEU A 56 2.34 -4.29 10.11
C LEU A 56 3.83 -4.49 10.29
N ALA A 57 4.59 -4.28 9.22
CA ALA A 57 6.02 -4.49 9.19
C ALA A 57 6.68 -3.59 8.15
N LEU A 58 7.96 -3.30 8.37
CA LEU A 58 8.82 -2.62 7.43
C LEU A 58 10.07 -3.48 7.23
N ASP A 59 10.37 -3.78 5.98
CA ASP A 59 11.52 -4.61 5.61
C ASP A 59 12.21 -4.01 4.39
N ARG A 60 13.55 -4.00 4.38
CA ARG A 60 14.32 -3.38 3.30
C ARG A 60 14.17 -4.10 1.96
N ALA A 61 13.96 -5.41 1.96
CA ALA A 61 13.83 -6.21 0.75
C ALA A 61 12.37 -6.33 0.29
N ARG A 62 11.42 -6.40 1.24
CA ARG A 62 9.99 -6.60 0.96
C ARG A 62 9.19 -5.30 0.91
N GLY A 63 9.65 -4.21 1.51
CA GLY A 63 9.00 -2.89 1.49
C GLY A 63 8.16 -2.60 2.75
N LEU A 64 6.97 -2.02 2.55
CA LEU A 64 6.02 -1.72 3.63
C LEU A 64 4.88 -2.74 3.59
N GLU A 65 4.65 -3.44 4.70
CA GLU A 65 3.47 -4.29 4.85
C GLU A 65 2.35 -3.50 5.53
N THR A 66 1.16 -3.52 4.92
CA THR A 66 -0.06 -2.93 5.49
C THR A 66 -1.17 -3.96 5.55
N ALA A 67 -1.99 -3.87 6.60
CA ALA A 67 -3.22 -4.63 6.73
C ALA A 67 -4.20 -4.26 5.63
N LEU A 68 -4.89 -5.28 5.13
CA LEU A 68 -6.06 -5.21 4.26
C LEU A 68 -7.22 -5.93 4.94
N ASP A 69 -8.41 -5.86 4.34
CA ASP A 69 -9.50 -6.74 4.78
C ASP A 69 -9.15 -8.22 4.56
N GLY A 70 -9.28 -9.02 5.62
CA GLY A 70 -8.94 -10.44 5.62
C GLY A 70 -7.48 -10.79 5.35
N GLY A 71 -6.53 -9.84 5.42
CA GLY A 71 -5.12 -10.15 5.27
C GLY A 71 -4.17 -8.96 5.23
N SER A 72 -3.12 -9.04 4.42
CA SER A 72 -2.10 -8.00 4.31
C SER A 72 -1.45 -7.94 2.93
N VAL A 73 -0.78 -6.84 2.63
CA VAL A 73 -0.02 -6.66 1.39
C VAL A 73 1.30 -5.96 1.65
N TRP A 74 2.34 -6.45 0.98
CA TRP A 74 3.63 -5.77 0.86
C TRP A 74 3.60 -4.82 -0.33
N LEU A 75 3.71 -3.52 -0.07
CA LEU A 75 3.97 -2.49 -1.06
C LEU A 75 5.49 -2.46 -1.31
N ARG A 76 5.93 -3.03 -2.44
CA ARG A 76 7.36 -3.18 -2.76
C ARG A 76 7.93 -1.92 -3.39
N TRP A 77 7.21 -1.38 -4.37
CA TRP A 77 7.59 -0.18 -5.10
C TRP A 77 6.40 0.74 -5.27
N VAL A 78 6.63 2.02 -5.03
CA VAL A 78 5.59 3.06 -5.06
C VAL A 78 6.11 4.32 -5.73
N ARG A 79 5.18 5.15 -6.19
CA ARG A 79 5.47 6.51 -6.66
C ARG A 79 4.41 7.46 -6.14
N GLN A 80 4.82 8.39 -5.29
CA GLN A 80 3.95 9.49 -4.90
C GLN A 80 3.85 10.49 -6.06
N SER A 81 2.68 11.09 -6.27
CA SER A 81 2.49 12.10 -7.32
C SER A 81 3.56 13.19 -7.25
N GLY A 82 4.20 13.49 -8.40
CA GLY A 82 5.28 14.48 -8.50
C GLY A 82 6.63 14.06 -7.90
N ARG A 83 6.80 12.79 -7.50
CA ARG A 83 8.05 12.24 -6.95
C ARG A 83 8.59 11.11 -7.83
N ASN A 84 9.86 10.77 -7.60
CA ASN A 84 10.49 9.58 -8.18
C ASN A 84 9.92 8.29 -7.55
N GLU A 85 10.08 7.20 -8.29
CA GLU A 85 9.79 5.85 -7.83
C GLU A 85 10.73 5.48 -6.68
N MET A 86 10.21 4.81 -5.65
CA MET A 86 10.96 4.41 -4.47
C MET A 86 10.43 3.11 -3.89
N SER A 87 11.23 2.47 -3.03
CA SER A 87 10.78 1.29 -2.30
C SER A 87 9.67 1.66 -1.31
N GLY A 88 8.82 0.69 -0.95
CA GLY A 88 7.85 0.91 0.12
C GLY A 88 8.50 1.23 1.46
N PHE A 89 9.71 0.70 1.71
CA PHE A 89 10.50 0.98 2.90
C PHE A 89 10.97 2.44 2.95
N ASP A 90 11.49 2.98 1.84
CA ASP A 90 11.92 4.39 1.76
C ASP A 90 10.73 5.34 1.90
N TYR A 91 9.60 5.00 1.27
CA TYR A 91 8.36 5.74 1.46
C TYR A 91 7.97 5.78 2.94
N ALA A 92 8.00 4.63 3.63
CA ALA A 92 7.66 4.53 5.05
C ALA A 92 8.54 5.44 5.91
N ASN A 93 9.86 5.42 5.69
CA ASN A 93 10.80 6.28 6.42
C ASN A 93 10.53 7.76 6.16
N GLY A 94 10.34 8.17 4.90
CA GLY A 94 10.02 9.56 4.55
C GLY A 94 8.71 10.04 5.17
N ALA A 95 7.72 9.15 5.27
CA ALA A 95 6.44 9.40 5.91
C ALA A 95 6.45 9.18 7.45
N ARG A 96 7.59 8.80 8.03
CA ARG A 96 7.77 8.47 9.46
C ARG A 96 6.80 7.41 9.98
N LEU A 97 6.49 6.42 9.15
CA LEU A 97 5.64 5.28 9.50
C LEU A 97 6.45 4.22 10.25
N ASN A 98 5.82 3.61 11.25
CA ASN A 98 6.35 2.49 12.02
C ASN A 98 5.26 1.40 12.14
N PRO A 99 5.60 0.14 12.45
CA PRO A 99 4.61 -0.86 12.82
C PRO A 99 3.61 -0.31 13.86
N GLY A 100 2.32 -0.51 13.61
CA GLY A 100 1.21 0.06 14.40
C GLY A 100 0.74 1.45 13.95
N SER A 101 1.47 2.13 13.06
CA SER A 101 1.01 3.40 12.47
C SER A 101 -0.14 3.18 11.50
N LEU A 102 -1.03 4.16 11.37
CA LEU A 102 -2.02 4.17 10.31
C LEU A 102 -1.41 4.72 9.02
N PHE A 103 -1.55 3.95 7.94
CA PHE A 103 -1.14 4.37 6.61
C PHE A 103 -2.00 5.56 6.15
N PRO A 104 -1.42 6.69 5.72
CA PRO A 104 -2.15 7.93 5.53
C PRO A 104 -2.90 7.98 4.19
N VAL A 105 -3.79 7.02 3.97
CA VAL A 105 -4.68 6.93 2.80
C VAL A 105 -6.13 7.14 3.23
N LYS A 106 -6.98 7.59 2.30
CA LYS A 106 -8.37 7.99 2.61
C LYS A 106 -9.26 6.87 3.15
N ASP A 107 -8.98 5.62 2.77
CA ASP A 107 -9.78 4.45 3.15
C ASP A 107 -9.20 3.69 4.37
N ALA A 108 -8.27 4.29 5.12
CA ALA A 108 -7.67 3.67 6.30
C ALA A 108 -8.52 3.94 7.56
N GLY A 109 -8.99 2.88 8.22
CA GLY A 109 -9.65 2.95 9.53
C GLY A 109 -11.11 3.45 9.56
N SER A 110 -11.91 3.19 8.52
CA SER A 110 -13.39 3.25 8.65
C SER A 110 -13.95 2.01 9.34
#